data_AF-A0A3L8BQP1-F1
#
_entry.id   AF-A0A3L8BQP1-F1
#
_cell.length_a   1.000
_cell.length_b   1.000
_cell.length_c   1.000
_cell.angle_alpha   90.00
_cell.angle_beta   90.00
_cell.angle_gamma   90.00
#
_symmetry.space_group_name_H-M   'P 1'
#
loop_
_entity.id
_entity.type
_entity.pdbx_description
1 polymer ?
#
loop_
_entity_poly.entity_id
_entity_poly.type
_entity_poly.pdbx_seq_one_letter_code
_entity_poly.pdbx_strand_id
1 'polypeptide(L)'
;MDIKSSRKLSNKKITGQGMSEYLVIVGLLAVAGIAAMGLMGGSVRTTMAAFADEFADGTQSATIRSDASTLAQDAADNSVAGLDNYDTNNDVLNGN
;
A
#
# COMPACT_ATOMS: atom_id res chain seq x y z
N MET A 1 -40.90 -38.77 -27.83
CA MET A 1 -40.63 -37.73 -26.81
C MET A 1 -39.13 -37.62 -26.69
N ASP A 2 -38.56 -36.56 -27.23
CA ASP A 2 -37.11 -36.37 -27.28
C ASP A 2 -36.74 -34.96 -26.84
N ILE A 3 -35.45 -34.81 -26.60
CA ILE A 3 -34.63 -33.63 -26.33
C ILE A 3 -34.20 -33.50 -24.85
N LYS A 4 -33.18 -34.27 -24.49
CA LYS A 4 -32.19 -33.85 -23.47
C LYS A 4 -31.24 -32.84 -24.09
N SER A 5 -31.40 -31.55 -23.77
CA SER A 5 -30.41 -30.52 -24.08
C SER A 5 -29.46 -30.35 -22.89
N SER A 6 -28.24 -30.89 -22.98
CA SER A 6 -27.17 -30.59 -22.03
C SER A 6 -26.37 -29.38 -22.55
N ARG A 7 -26.55 -28.22 -21.92
CA ARG A 7 -25.74 -27.04 -22.22
C ARG A 7 -24.37 -27.21 -21.57
N LYS A 8 -23.36 -27.63 -22.35
CA LYS A 8 -21.95 -27.54 -21.92
C LYS A 8 -21.56 -26.07 -21.90
N LEU A 9 -21.30 -25.53 -20.71
CA LEU A 9 -20.65 -24.25 -20.54
C LEU A 9 -19.22 -24.38 -21.06
N SER A 10 -18.87 -23.59 -22.08
CA SER A 10 -17.52 -23.58 -22.64
C SER A 10 -16.59 -22.87 -21.65
N ASN A 11 -15.73 -23.62 -20.97
CA ASN A 11 -14.61 -23.03 -20.23
C ASN A 11 -13.62 -22.48 -21.26
N LYS A 12 -13.74 -21.18 -21.54
CA LYS A 12 -12.79 -20.44 -22.38
C LYS A 12 -11.43 -20.46 -21.67
N LYS A 13 -10.54 -21.38 -22.08
CA LYS A 13 -9.15 -21.35 -21.64
C LYS A 13 -8.49 -20.12 -22.27
N ILE A 14 -8.14 -19.15 -21.44
CA ILE A 14 -7.48 -17.91 -21.87
C ILE A 14 -6.04 -18.26 -22.25
N THR A 15 -5.78 -18.49 -23.54
CA THR A 15 -4.43 -18.65 -24.09
C THR A 15 -3.92 -17.26 -24.44
N GLY A 16 -3.28 -16.64 -23.45
CA GLY A 16 -2.94 -15.21 -23.38
C GLY A 16 -2.53 -14.79 -21.97
N GLN A 17 -2.77 -15.65 -20.97
CA GLN A 17 -2.25 -15.63 -19.59
C GLN A 17 -0.70 -15.76 -19.51
N GLY A 18 0.00 -15.39 -20.57
CA GLY A 18 1.39 -15.72 -20.81
C GLY A 18 2.30 -14.63 -20.31
N MET A 19 2.79 -14.77 -19.09
CA MET A 19 3.93 -14.04 -18.48
C MET A 19 3.87 -12.50 -18.46
N SER A 20 3.59 -11.81 -19.57
CA SER A 20 3.50 -10.35 -19.68
C SER A 20 2.44 -9.77 -18.76
N GLU A 21 1.25 -10.37 -18.69
CA GLU A 21 0.17 -9.88 -17.84
C GLU A 21 0.51 -10.06 -16.35
N TYR A 22 1.22 -11.15 -16.03
CA TYR A 22 1.77 -11.36 -14.70
C TYR A 22 2.87 -10.34 -14.38
N LEU A 23 3.78 -10.07 -15.30
CA LEU A 23 4.85 -9.07 -15.13
C LEU A 23 4.32 -7.65 -14.98
N VAL A 24 3.25 -7.30 -15.72
CA VAL A 24 2.61 -5.99 -15.59
C VAL A 24 1.92 -5.86 -14.23
N ILE A 25 1.14 -6.86 -13.79
CA ILE A 25 0.50 -6.83 -12.48
C ILE A 25 1.54 -6.82 -11.34
N VAL A 26 2.59 -7.64 -11.43
CA VAL A 26 3.67 -7.68 -10.44
C VAL A 26 4.45 -6.36 -10.41
N GLY A 27 4.73 -5.76 -11.57
CA GLY A 27 5.37 -4.45 -11.66
C GLY A 27 4.53 -3.36 -10.97
N LEU A 28 3.22 -3.34 -11.22
CA LEU A 28 2.30 -2.41 -10.55
C LEU A 28 2.24 -2.65 -9.04
N LEU A 29 2.22 -3.92 -8.59
CA LEU A 29 2.23 -4.27 -7.17
C LEU A 29 3.54 -3.85 -6.49
N ALA A 30 4.69 -4.01 -7.15
CA ALA A 30 5.99 -3.64 -6.61
C ALA A 30 6.13 -2.13 -6.43
N VAL A 31 5.71 -1.35 -7.43
CA VAL A 31 5.70 0.12 -7.34
C VAL A 31 4.73 0.59 -6.23
N ALA A 32 3.53 0.00 -6.18
CA ALA A 32 2.58 0.28 -5.10
C ALA A 32 3.13 -0.10 -3.71
N GLY A 33 3.88 -1.20 -3.61
CA GLY A 33 4.53 -1.64 -2.38
C GLY A 33 5.64 -0.71 -1.91
N ILE A 34 6.49 -0.23 -2.83
CA ILE A 34 7.53 0.77 -2.51
C ILE A 34 6.87 2.06 -2.02
N ALA A 35 5.84 2.54 -2.73
CA ALA A 35 5.08 3.72 -2.34
C ALA A 35 4.40 3.52 -0.97
N ALA A 36 3.69 2.41 -0.76
CA ALA A 36 3.02 2.11 0.50
C ALA A 36 4.02 2.03 1.67
N MET A 37 5.17 1.40 1.48
CA MET A 37 6.21 1.29 2.51
C MET A 37 6.85 2.64 2.84
N GLY A 38 7.06 3.50 1.84
CA GLY A 38 7.53 4.86 2.02
C GLY A 38 6.58 5.74 2.81
N LEU A 39 5.27 5.60 2.56
CA LEU A 39 4.21 6.39 3.19
C LEU A 39 3.81 5.85 4.58
N MET A 40 3.78 4.53 4.80
CA MET A 40 3.41 3.93 6.09
C MET A 40 4.58 3.78 7.07
N GLY A 41 5.83 3.88 6.63
CA GLY A 41 6.99 3.54 7.46
C GLY A 41 7.07 4.34 8.77
N GLY A 42 6.77 5.64 8.71
CA GLY A 42 6.77 6.50 9.88
C GLY A 42 5.53 6.34 10.76
N SER A 43 4.32 6.36 10.19
CA SER A 43 3.05 6.29 10.94
C SER A 43 2.84 4.95 11.66
N VAL A 44 3.20 3.82 11.04
CA VAL A 44 3.13 2.49 11.67
C VAL A 44 4.15 2.37 12.80
N ARG A 45 5.38 2.84 12.58
CA ARG A 45 6.44 2.82 13.60
C ARG A 45 6.06 3.67 14.81
N THR A 46 5.48 4.84 14.59
CA THR A 46 5.04 5.74 15.66
C THR A 46 3.83 5.17 16.41
N THR A 47 2.87 4.54 15.72
CA THR A 47 1.74 3.85 16.39
C THR A 47 2.21 2.67 17.24
N MET A 48 3.18 1.91 16.75
CA MET A 48 3.77 0.79 17.48
C MET A 48 4.63 1.27 18.67
N ALA A 49 5.29 2.42 18.54
CA ALA A 49 5.98 3.09 19.63
C ALA A 49 5.01 3.59 20.70
N ALA A 50 3.84 4.14 20.32
CA ALA A 50 2.79 4.52 21.27
C ALA A 50 2.26 3.30 22.04
N PHE A 51 2.00 2.19 21.33
CA PHE A 51 1.58 0.93 21.95
C PHE A 51 2.65 0.36 22.90
N ALA A 52 3.92 0.43 22.52
CA ALA A 52 5.03 -0.02 23.34
C ALA A 52 5.24 0.88 24.57
N ASP A 53 5.09 2.20 24.43
CA ASP A 53 5.15 3.17 25.52
C ASP A 53 3.99 2.99 26.51
N GLU A 54 2.78 2.81 26.01
CA GLU A 54 1.59 2.54 26.83
C GLU A 54 1.71 1.21 27.59
N PHE A 55 2.43 0.23 27.03
CA PHE A 55 2.80 -1.01 27.71
C PHE A 55 3.97 -0.83 28.70
N ALA A 56 4.82 0.18 28.51
CA ALA A 56 6.07 0.39 29.23
C ALA A 56 6.06 1.53 30.27
N ASP A 57 4.87 2.00 30.70
CA ASP A 57 4.60 3.03 31.76
C ASP A 57 4.01 4.38 31.25
N GLY A 58 3.74 4.53 29.96
CA GLY A 58 2.69 5.40 29.39
C GLY A 58 2.90 6.92 29.44
N THR A 59 4.12 7.40 29.70
CA THR A 59 4.38 8.84 29.92
C THR A 59 4.51 9.66 28.63
N GLN A 60 4.73 9.04 27.46
CA GLN A 60 5.02 9.76 26.19
C GLN A 60 3.92 9.58 25.14
N SER A 61 2.88 8.79 25.42
CA SER A 61 1.88 8.36 24.44
C SER A 61 1.09 9.50 23.78
N ALA A 62 0.89 10.64 24.44
CA ALA A 62 0.18 11.79 23.84
C ALA A 62 0.97 12.47 22.72
N THR A 63 2.26 12.73 22.95
CA THR A 63 3.17 13.31 21.94
C THR A 63 3.35 12.35 20.77
N ILE A 64 3.57 11.07 21.06
CA ILE A 64 3.74 10.04 20.02
C ILE A 64 2.47 9.92 19.15
N ARG A 65 1.26 10.00 19.73
CA ARG A 65 0.00 9.99 18.96
C ARG A 65 -0.16 11.24 18.09
N SER A 66 0.23 12.41 18.60
CA SER A 66 0.23 13.66 17.82
C SER A 66 1.17 13.56 16.63
N ASP A 67 2.40 13.09 16.85
CA ASP A 67 3.40 12.90 15.80
C ASP A 67 2.95 11.85 14.79
N ALA A 68 2.32 10.76 15.24
CA ALA A 68 1.74 9.73 14.37
C ALA A 68 0.64 10.30 13.46
N SER A 69 -0.22 11.16 14.02
CA SER A 69 -1.29 11.83 13.27
C SER A 69 -0.72 12.77 12.21
N THR A 70 0.33 13.53 12.54
CA THR A 70 1.01 14.42 11.58
C THR A 70 1.67 13.62 10.47
N LEU A 71 2.47 12.60 10.81
CA LEU A 71 3.10 11.76 9.80
C LEU A 71 2.07 11.00 8.92
N ALA A 72 0.93 10.61 9.48
CA ALA A 72 -0.14 9.97 8.71
C ALA A 72 -0.81 10.94 7.73
N GLN A 73 -0.96 12.22 8.10
CA GLN A 73 -1.45 13.28 7.22
C GLN A 73 -0.43 13.59 6.12
N ASP A 74 0.83 13.77 6.48
CA ASP A 74 1.91 14.02 5.51
C ASP A 74 2.02 12.84 4.52
N ALA A 75 1.91 11.61 5.00
CA ALA A 75 1.85 10.42 4.15
C ALA A 75 0.60 10.36 3.25
N ALA A 76 -0.55 10.85 3.73
CA ALA A 76 -1.77 10.92 2.91
C ALA A 76 -1.64 11.97 1.81
N ASP A 77 -1.06 13.14 2.12
CA ASP A 77 -0.83 14.21 1.16
C ASP A 77 0.22 13.81 0.11
N ASN A 78 1.25 13.08 0.54
CA ASN A 78 2.30 12.51 -0.29
C ASN A 78 1.85 11.27 -1.09
N SER A 79 0.71 10.67 -0.76
CA SER A 79 0.14 9.53 -1.51
C SER A 79 -0.42 9.91 -2.89
N VAL A 80 -0.64 11.20 -3.14
CA VAL A 80 -1.05 11.73 -4.44
C VAL A 80 0.16 11.76 -5.37
N ALA A 81 0.47 10.61 -5.96
CA ALA A 81 1.57 10.44 -6.91
C ALA A 81 1.23 11.13 -8.25
N GLY A 82 1.69 12.37 -8.39
CA GLY A 82 1.71 13.14 -9.63
C GLY A 82 3.13 13.61 -9.96
N LEU A 83 3.41 13.86 -11.25
CA LEU A 83 4.69 14.45 -11.69
C LEU A 83 5.02 15.75 -10.94
N ASP A 84 3.99 16.50 -10.54
CA ASP A 84 4.10 17.76 -9.81
C ASP A 84 4.70 17.60 -8.40
N ASN A 85 4.57 16.43 -7.77
CA ASN A 85 5.02 16.17 -6.40
C ASN A 85 6.16 15.14 -6.33
N TYR A 86 6.72 14.72 -7.47
CA TYR A 86 7.73 13.64 -7.50
C TYR A 86 9.02 14.03 -6.76
N ASP A 87 9.49 15.27 -6.91
CA ASP A 87 10.74 15.73 -6.32
C ASP A 87 10.65 15.85 -4.78
N THR A 88 9.55 16.43 -4.29
CA THR A 88 9.25 16.57 -2.86
C THR A 88 9.09 15.22 -2.16
N ASN A 89 8.37 14.28 -2.79
CA ASN A 89 8.19 12.94 -2.24
C ASN A 89 9.51 12.16 -2.17
N ASN A 90 10.39 12.34 -3.16
CA ASN A 90 11.66 11.63 -3.22
C ASN A 90 12.67 12.14 -2.18
N ASP A 91 12.61 13.44 -1.84
CA ASP A 91 13.45 14.03 -0.77
C ASP A 91 13.07 13.49 0.61
N VAL A 92 11.77 13.40 0.90
CA VAL A 92 11.25 12.81 2.16
C VAL A 92 11.60 11.32 2.28
N LEU A 93 11.64 10.58 1.16
CA LEU A 93 12.03 9.16 1.14
C LEU A 93 13.55 8.94 1.29
N ASN A 94 14.37 9.89 0.83
CA ASN A 94 15.82 9.78 0.87
C ASN A 94 16.45 10.35 2.15
N GLY A 95 15.64 10.94 3.03
CA GLY A 95 16.02 11.21 4.42
C GLY A 95 17.14 12.23 4.55
N ASN A 96 16.89 13.48 4.15
CA ASN A 96 17.60 14.65 4.66
C ASN A 96 16.62 15.68 5.22
#